data_AF-H2YCN2-F1
#
_entry.id   AF-H2YCN2-F1
#
_cell.length_a   1.000
_cell.length_b   1.000
_cell.length_c   1.000
_cell.angle_alpha   90.00
_cell.angle_beta   90.00
_cell.angle_gamma   90.00
#
_symmetry.space_group_name_H-M   'P 1'
#
loop_
_entity.id
_entity.type
_entity.pdbx_description
1 polymer ?
#
loop_
_entity_poly.entity_id
_entity_poly.type
_entity_poly.pdbx_seq_one_letter_code
_entity_poly.pdbx_strand_id
1 'polypeptide(L)'
;MSAGPLVFELFVVFCVALFLLHHYGRITKQHPAVTIATLVAWYFSLIIIFILPLDVSSTFYRQCLHVNGQDNVSSQTSTGIITENVTQTSVPMVSTVAPSIPRETTHSTFIPLTNQTVVYANQTGKSGNTYNISNNDSRGIAVESICEKPWSYVKGTTLPAMWHIVYWTSQVLTWLVLPFIQSYVGAGDFSTLGKIKRAVIENAVYYGSYLFIFGCLLIYVAASKISLDIQQLKVLLITASNTWGLFLLVLLLGYGLVEVPRGLWHAADNARCMAQTYFKLSKLSTEKQEAAEDLEDVLEEVKRISNVVRYNHPVRKYVSEIIQKCPEELRSKMSQGMDDYEDYESNDRSSNAVPSKNQLVKLHRKLIRAVQTQKRTNVQWRILMERGLHLENVAKNDTSMDRYWREEFPSTAERNAVSKFLCTPSTKWWWFCKIQPFSRRTLAVCLVLLSIMVVWSECTFFNENPVL
;
A
#
# COMPACT_ATOMS: atom_id res chain seq x y z
N MET A 1 16.20 -3.31 -29.64
CA MET A 1 15.20 -3.78 -28.67
C MET A 1 15.97 -4.12 -27.41
N SER A 2 15.75 -3.43 -26.30
CA SER A 2 16.35 -3.79 -25.02
C SER A 2 15.22 -4.02 -24.02
N ALA A 3 14.65 -5.22 -24.05
CA ALA A 3 13.74 -5.66 -22.98
C ALA A 3 14.53 -6.04 -21.70
N GLY A 4 15.86 -6.09 -21.78
CA GLY A 4 16.76 -6.48 -20.69
C GLY A 4 16.59 -5.62 -19.42
N PRO A 5 16.60 -4.28 -19.50
CA PRO A 5 16.40 -3.41 -18.35
C PRO A 5 15.07 -3.65 -17.65
N LEU A 6 13.97 -3.75 -18.40
CA LEU A 6 12.65 -4.03 -17.83
C LEU A 6 12.62 -5.41 -17.16
N VAL A 7 13.14 -6.46 -17.81
CA VAL A 7 13.16 -7.82 -17.23
C VAL A 7 14.00 -7.85 -15.95
N PHE A 8 15.12 -7.14 -15.94
CA PHE A 8 15.96 -7.00 -14.75
C PHE A 8 15.23 -6.27 -13.62
N GLU A 9 14.54 -5.16 -13.91
CA GLU A 9 13.73 -4.44 -12.92
C GLU A 9 12.63 -5.33 -12.33
N LEU A 10 11.89 -6.06 -13.17
CA LEU A 10 10.87 -7.00 -12.71
C LEU A 10 11.44 -8.08 -11.79
N PHE A 11 12.61 -8.63 -12.14
CA PHE A 11 13.29 -9.61 -11.30
C PHE A 11 13.74 -9.02 -9.96
N VAL A 12 14.33 -7.82 -9.97
CA VAL A 12 14.75 -7.12 -8.75
C VAL A 12 13.54 -6.86 -7.85
N VAL A 13 12.42 -6.38 -8.39
CA VAL A 13 11.18 -6.15 -7.62
C VAL A 13 10.65 -7.45 -7.01
N PHE A 14 10.71 -8.56 -7.76
CA PHE A 14 10.32 -9.87 -7.23
C PHE A 14 11.22 -10.31 -6.07
N CYS A 15 12.54 -10.18 -6.21
CA CYS A 15 13.49 -10.47 -5.14
C CYS A 15 13.27 -9.59 -3.90
N VAL A 16 12.99 -8.31 -4.09
CA VAL A 16 12.66 -7.38 -3.00
C VAL A 16 11.36 -7.80 -2.30
N ALA A 17 10.30 -8.11 -3.05
CA ALA A 17 9.03 -8.57 -2.48
C ALA A 17 9.21 -9.88 -1.68
N LEU A 18 9.98 -10.83 -2.21
CA LEU A 18 10.33 -12.08 -1.51
C LEU A 18 11.13 -11.81 -0.23
N PHE A 19 12.14 -10.94 -0.31
CA PHE A 19 12.96 -10.58 0.85
C PHE A 19 12.11 -9.95 1.95
N LEU A 20 11.26 -8.98 1.60
CA LEU A 20 10.34 -8.36 2.54
C LEU A 20 9.41 -9.41 3.17
N LEU A 21 8.87 -10.34 2.38
CA LEU A 21 7.97 -11.38 2.88
C LEU A 21 8.69 -12.36 3.82
N HIS A 22 9.95 -12.68 3.53
CA HIS A 22 10.79 -13.47 4.43
C HIS A 22 11.15 -12.71 5.72
N HIS A 23 11.38 -11.40 5.63
CA HIS A 23 11.75 -10.58 6.78
C HIS A 23 10.57 -10.34 7.73
N TYR A 24 9.40 -9.98 7.21
CA TYR A 24 8.22 -9.66 8.00
C TYR A 24 7.29 -10.85 8.24
N GLY A 25 7.31 -11.86 7.37
CA GLY A 25 6.49 -13.05 7.45
C GLY A 25 7.22 -14.24 8.09
N ARG A 26 6.45 -15.24 8.52
CA ARG A 26 6.97 -16.56 8.89
C ARG A 26 6.44 -17.59 7.92
N ILE A 27 7.11 -17.70 6.76
CA ILE A 27 6.68 -18.50 5.60
C ILE A 27 6.41 -19.96 5.98
N THR A 28 7.20 -20.54 6.89
CA THR A 28 7.08 -21.94 7.30
C THR A 28 5.88 -22.24 8.21
N LYS A 29 5.29 -21.22 8.85
CA LYS A 29 4.16 -21.39 9.79
C LYS A 29 2.83 -20.90 9.21
N GLN A 30 2.86 -20.17 8.11
CA GLN A 30 1.68 -19.58 7.49
C GLN A 30 1.08 -20.52 6.45
N HIS A 31 -0.23 -20.39 6.21
CA HIS A 31 -0.89 -21.13 5.16
C HIS A 31 -0.37 -20.64 3.79
N PRO A 32 -0.02 -21.54 2.84
CA PRO A 32 0.62 -21.16 1.59
C PRO A 32 -0.20 -20.16 0.76
N ALA A 33 -1.53 -20.27 0.80
CA ALA A 33 -2.41 -19.30 0.13
C ALA A 33 -2.24 -17.86 0.65
N VAL A 34 -1.99 -17.66 1.95
CA VAL A 34 -1.74 -16.34 2.54
C VAL A 34 -0.41 -15.81 2.00
N THR A 35 0.64 -16.63 2.07
CA THR A 35 1.98 -16.29 1.59
C THR A 35 1.98 -15.91 0.11
N ILE A 36 1.32 -16.69 -0.74
CA ILE A 36 1.23 -16.41 -2.18
C ILE A 36 0.44 -15.12 -2.43
N ALA A 37 -0.72 -14.95 -1.80
CA ALA A 37 -1.54 -13.74 -1.97
C ALA A 37 -0.78 -12.48 -1.54
N THR A 38 -0.06 -12.52 -0.41
CA THR A 38 0.76 -11.40 0.05
C THR A 38 1.93 -11.12 -0.88
N LEU A 39 2.63 -12.16 -1.37
CA LEU A 39 3.72 -11.99 -2.33
C LEU A 39 3.24 -11.30 -3.61
N VAL A 40 2.14 -11.78 -4.16
CA VAL A 40 1.50 -11.21 -5.35
C VAL A 40 1.09 -9.76 -5.09
N ALA A 41 0.50 -9.46 -3.93
CA ALA A 41 0.11 -8.10 -3.55
C ALA A 41 1.29 -7.14 -3.55
N TRP A 42 2.37 -7.53 -2.86
CA TRP A 42 3.54 -6.68 -2.70
C TRP A 42 4.28 -6.52 -4.01
N TYR A 43 4.41 -7.59 -4.80
CA TYR A 43 5.02 -7.54 -6.12
C TYR A 43 4.30 -6.54 -7.03
N PHE A 44 2.98 -6.64 -7.19
CA PHE A 44 2.21 -5.73 -8.05
C PHE A 44 2.06 -4.32 -7.48
N SER A 45 2.26 -4.11 -6.19
CA SER A 45 2.31 -2.76 -5.62
C SER A 45 3.66 -2.09 -5.91
N LEU A 46 4.76 -2.82 -5.74
CA LEU A 46 6.11 -2.30 -5.94
C LEU A 46 6.48 -2.12 -7.42
N ILE A 47 5.89 -2.93 -8.31
CA ILE A 47 6.13 -2.82 -9.77
C ILE A 47 5.70 -1.44 -10.31
N ILE A 48 4.67 -0.82 -9.72
CA ILE A 48 4.10 0.48 -10.18
C ILE A 48 5.16 1.58 -10.10
N ILE A 49 6.05 1.53 -9.10
CA ILE A 49 7.14 2.49 -8.90
C ILE A 49 8.07 2.54 -10.12
N PHE A 50 8.23 1.42 -10.82
CA PHE A 50 9.11 1.30 -11.99
C PHE A 50 8.35 1.43 -13.32
N ILE A 51 7.12 0.92 -13.41
CA ILE A 51 6.31 1.04 -14.63
C ILE A 51 5.95 2.50 -14.93
N LEU A 52 5.62 3.30 -13.91
CA LEU A 52 5.15 4.66 -14.12
C LEU A 52 6.20 5.57 -14.80
N PRO A 53 7.46 5.66 -14.32
CA PRO A 53 8.49 6.44 -15.02
C PRO A 53 8.75 5.96 -16.45
N LEU A 54 8.70 4.64 -16.66
CA LEU A 54 8.90 4.03 -17.98
C LEU A 54 7.78 4.43 -18.94
N ASP A 55 6.53 4.43 -18.48
CA ASP A 55 5.37 4.85 -19.27
C ASP A 55 5.43 6.34 -19.64
N VAL A 56 5.81 7.19 -18.68
CA VAL A 56 6.02 8.63 -18.92
C VAL A 56 7.09 8.86 -19.98
N SER A 57 8.24 8.21 -19.87
CA SER A 57 9.33 8.34 -20.86
C SER A 57 8.94 7.82 -22.26
N SER A 58 8.19 6.70 -22.32
CA SER A 58 7.65 6.15 -23.57
C SER A 58 6.63 7.10 -24.19
N THR A 59 5.82 7.78 -23.38
CA THR A 59 4.82 8.73 -23.85
C THR A 59 5.46 9.97 -24.46
N PHE A 60 6.46 10.57 -23.79
CA PHE A 60 7.23 11.69 -24.35
C PHE A 60 7.90 11.31 -25.68
N TYR A 61 8.48 10.11 -25.76
CA TYR A 61 9.08 9.61 -26.99
C TYR A 61 8.05 9.48 -28.13
N ARG A 62 6.87 8.93 -27.87
CA ARG A 62 5.79 8.81 -28.88
C ARG A 62 5.27 10.18 -29.31
N GLN A 63 5.17 11.14 -28.39
CA GLN A 63 4.77 12.50 -28.70
C GLN A 63 5.78 13.19 -29.61
N CYS A 64 7.08 13.04 -29.33
CA CYS A 64 8.15 13.53 -30.20
C CYS A 64 8.03 12.95 -31.63
N LEU A 65 7.83 11.64 -31.75
CA LEU A 65 7.65 10.99 -33.05
C LEU A 65 6.43 11.53 -33.81
N HIS A 66 5.34 11.84 -33.11
CA HIS A 66 4.12 12.37 -33.73
C HIS A 66 4.32 13.78 -34.28
N VAL A 67 5.00 14.65 -33.52
CA VAL A 67 5.31 16.03 -33.94
C VAL A 67 6.18 16.04 -35.20
N ASN A 68 7.29 15.29 -35.19
CA ASN A 68 8.16 15.21 -36.37
C ASN A 68 7.50 14.52 -37.58
N GLY A 69 6.59 13.57 -37.33
CA GLY A 69 5.82 12.93 -38.38
C GLY A 69 4.89 13.90 -39.10
N GLN A 70 4.32 14.88 -38.39
CA GLN A 70 3.45 15.92 -38.97
C GLN A 70 4.24 17.01 -39.70
N ASP A 71 5.42 17.39 -39.22
CA ASP A 71 6.28 18.39 -39.89
C ASP A 71 6.79 17.90 -41.25
N ASN A 72 7.05 16.58 -41.37
CA ASN A 72 7.46 15.96 -42.63
C ASN A 72 6.32 15.88 -43.67
N VAL A 73 5.06 15.83 -43.24
CA VAL A 73 3.89 15.85 -44.14
C VAL A 73 3.51 17.28 -44.53
N SER A 74 3.65 18.24 -43.61
CA SER A 74 3.39 19.67 -43.86
C SER A 74 4.38 20.29 -44.85
N SER A 75 5.59 19.74 -44.93
CA SER A 75 6.63 20.16 -45.88
C SER A 75 6.43 19.62 -47.31
N GLN A 76 5.46 18.72 -47.55
CA GLN A 76 5.19 18.15 -48.87
C GLN A 76 3.93 18.73 -49.56
N THR A 77 3.11 19.52 -48.87
CA THR A 77 1.84 20.05 -49.43
C THR A 77 1.95 21.47 -50.03
N SER A 78 3.16 22.01 -50.22
CA SER A 78 3.36 23.34 -50.85
C SER A 78 3.91 23.31 -52.28
N THR A 79 4.00 22.14 -52.93
CA THR A 79 4.36 22.07 -54.36
C THR A 79 3.50 21.04 -55.08
N GLY A 80 2.39 21.48 -55.66
CA GLY A 80 1.57 20.64 -56.52
C GLY A 80 0.23 21.28 -56.90
N ILE A 81 0.25 22.25 -57.81
CA ILE A 81 -0.93 22.52 -58.65
C ILE A 81 -0.92 21.44 -59.74
N ILE A 82 -1.94 20.58 -59.81
CA ILE A 82 -2.54 20.07 -61.06
C ILE A 82 -4.02 19.75 -60.77
N THR A 83 -4.85 20.30 -61.65
CA THR A 83 -6.28 20.07 -61.86
C THR A 83 -6.55 18.64 -62.33
N GLU A 84 -7.55 17.94 -61.79
CA GLU A 84 -8.40 17.02 -62.57
C GLU A 84 -9.68 16.62 -61.81
N ASN A 85 -10.81 16.69 -62.53
CA ASN A 85 -12.12 16.19 -62.14
C ASN A 85 -12.14 14.64 -62.17
N VAL A 86 -13.01 14.01 -61.37
CA VAL A 86 -13.98 12.95 -61.77
C VAL A 86 -14.43 12.06 -60.58
N THR A 87 -15.75 12.10 -60.36
CA THR A 87 -16.74 11.13 -59.79
C THR A 87 -16.53 10.32 -58.50
N GLN A 88 -17.62 10.33 -57.72
CA GLN A 88 -18.00 9.50 -56.57
C GLN A 88 -17.93 7.98 -56.82
N THR A 89 -17.46 7.19 -55.83
CA THR A 89 -18.15 5.97 -55.34
C THR A 89 -17.57 5.42 -54.01
N SER A 90 -18.39 5.51 -52.96
CA SER A 90 -18.71 4.54 -51.88
C SER A 90 -17.68 3.76 -51.01
N VAL A 91 -17.71 4.07 -49.68
CA VAL A 91 -18.05 3.18 -48.50
C VAL A 91 -16.92 2.27 -47.90
N PRO A 92 -16.86 1.99 -46.56
CA PRO A 92 -16.68 2.87 -45.39
C PRO A 92 -15.56 2.35 -44.41
N MET A 93 -15.09 3.15 -43.44
CA MET A 93 -14.52 2.56 -42.21
C MET A 93 -14.78 3.39 -40.97
N VAL A 94 -15.26 2.67 -39.97
CA VAL A 94 -15.86 3.08 -38.69
C VAL A 94 -14.91 3.94 -37.86
N SER A 95 -15.38 5.11 -37.44
CA SER A 95 -14.73 5.93 -36.42
C SER A 95 -15.71 6.10 -35.25
N THR A 96 -15.36 5.53 -34.09
CA THR A 96 -16.16 5.65 -32.87
C THR A 96 -15.79 6.96 -32.16
N VAL A 97 -16.81 7.81 -32.09
CA VAL A 97 -16.87 9.15 -31.52
C VAL A 97 -16.73 9.14 -29.99
N ALA A 98 -15.97 10.09 -29.45
CA ALA A 98 -15.98 10.45 -28.03
C ALA A 98 -17.19 11.36 -27.71
N PRO A 99 -17.87 11.25 -26.56
CA PRO A 99 -19.12 11.97 -26.32
C PRO A 99 -18.89 13.43 -25.93
N SER A 100 -19.61 14.31 -26.63
CA SER A 100 -19.84 15.72 -26.30
C SER A 100 -20.86 15.89 -25.16
N ILE A 101 -20.63 16.84 -24.26
CA ILE A 101 -21.62 17.34 -23.28
C ILE A 101 -22.30 18.61 -23.86
N PRO A 102 -23.62 18.84 -23.63
CA PRO A 102 -24.37 19.92 -24.29
C PRO A 102 -24.14 21.30 -23.66
N ARG A 103 -24.32 22.30 -24.52
CA ARG A 103 -24.15 23.74 -24.31
C ARG A 103 -25.51 24.37 -23.97
N GLU A 104 -25.60 25.10 -22.86
CA GLU A 104 -26.66 26.10 -22.65
C GLU A 104 -26.14 27.51 -22.96
N THR A 105 -26.99 28.23 -23.67
CA THR A 105 -26.87 29.56 -24.26
C THR A 105 -26.98 30.69 -23.24
N THR A 106 -26.15 31.75 -23.37
CA THR A 106 -26.62 33.10 -23.74
C THR A 106 -25.48 34.14 -23.87
N HIS A 107 -25.55 34.89 -24.98
CA HIS A 107 -25.07 36.26 -25.27
C HIS A 107 -23.60 36.69 -25.16
N SER A 108 -22.90 36.49 -26.29
CA SER A 108 -22.17 37.50 -27.10
C SER A 108 -21.61 38.78 -26.44
N THR A 109 -20.29 38.98 -26.52
CA THR A 109 -19.67 40.16 -27.18
C THR A 109 -18.25 39.79 -27.68
N PHE A 110 -17.96 40.13 -28.94
CA PHE A 110 -16.71 39.92 -29.68
C PHE A 110 -15.60 40.90 -29.26
N ILE A 111 -14.31 40.51 -29.45
CA ILE A 111 -13.18 41.28 -30.07
C ILE A 111 -11.93 40.34 -30.12
N PRO A 112 -11.06 40.38 -31.16
CA PRO A 112 -10.19 39.27 -31.55
C PRO A 112 -8.79 39.28 -30.93
N LEU A 113 -8.19 38.08 -30.82
CA LEU A 113 -6.80 37.85 -30.36
C LEU A 113 -5.78 38.40 -31.36
N THR A 114 -4.83 39.17 -30.84
CA THR A 114 -3.58 39.53 -31.50
C THR A 114 -2.51 38.51 -31.09
N ASN A 115 -1.83 37.91 -32.06
CA ASN A 115 -0.69 37.02 -31.83
C ASN A 115 0.46 37.83 -31.20
N GLN A 116 0.93 37.43 -30.01
CA GLN A 116 2.21 37.87 -29.47
C GLN A 116 3.14 36.67 -29.27
N THR A 117 4.31 36.83 -29.87
CA THR A 117 5.48 35.96 -29.86
C THR A 117 6.19 36.01 -28.51
N VAL A 118 6.53 34.85 -27.97
CA VAL A 118 7.37 34.74 -26.77
C VAL A 118 8.84 34.83 -27.17
N VAL A 119 9.51 35.83 -26.61
CA VAL A 119 10.98 36.00 -26.61
C VAL A 119 11.55 35.22 -25.42
N TYR A 120 12.56 34.39 -25.65
CA TYR A 120 13.48 33.96 -24.58
C TYR A 120 14.84 34.62 -24.76
N ALA A 121 15.27 35.28 -23.69
CA ALA A 121 16.56 35.91 -23.53
C ALA A 121 17.63 34.87 -23.13
N ASN A 122 18.84 35.00 -23.67
CA ASN A 122 20.04 34.42 -23.09
C ASN A 122 21.07 35.52 -22.82
N GLN A 123 21.57 35.56 -21.58
CA GLN A 123 22.74 36.34 -21.19
C GLN A 123 24.01 35.52 -21.47
N THR A 124 25.04 36.14 -22.06
CA THR A 124 26.40 36.29 -21.49
C THR A 124 27.40 36.84 -22.52
N GLY A 125 28.22 37.80 -22.09
CA GLY A 125 29.67 37.84 -22.39
C GLY A 125 30.19 38.45 -23.71
N LYS A 126 30.54 39.75 -23.67
CA LYS A 126 31.62 40.48 -24.38
C LYS A 126 32.36 39.80 -25.56
N SER A 127 32.29 40.41 -26.75
CA SER A 127 33.41 41.11 -27.42
C SER A 127 32.93 41.65 -28.78
N GLY A 128 33.39 42.83 -29.16
CA GLY A 128 32.94 43.53 -30.37
C GLY A 128 33.38 42.87 -31.67
N ASN A 129 32.55 43.03 -32.70
CA ASN A 129 32.94 43.64 -33.98
C ASN A 129 31.71 43.80 -34.88
N THR A 130 31.56 45.01 -35.40
CA THR A 130 30.54 45.43 -36.36
C THR A 130 30.86 44.83 -37.72
N TYR A 131 29.97 43.98 -38.24
CA TYR A 131 29.93 43.67 -39.67
C TYR A 131 28.49 43.75 -40.15
N ASN A 132 28.26 44.69 -41.07
CA ASN A 132 27.02 44.83 -41.83
C ASN A 132 26.80 43.55 -42.65
N ILE A 133 25.68 42.86 -42.41
CA ILE A 133 25.23 41.74 -43.25
C ILE A 133 23.94 42.14 -43.94
N SER A 134 24.06 42.15 -45.25
CA SER A 134 23.02 42.27 -46.28
C SER A 134 21.90 41.26 -46.06
N ASN A 135 20.66 41.73 -46.19
CA ASN A 135 19.47 40.88 -46.35
C ASN A 135 19.62 39.95 -47.56
N ASN A 136 19.68 38.64 -47.32
CA ASN A 136 19.06 37.57 -48.11
C ASN A 136 19.63 36.21 -47.66
N ASP A 137 18.94 35.54 -46.74
CA ASP A 137 18.62 34.10 -46.87
C ASP A 137 17.74 33.70 -45.67
N SER A 138 16.41 33.81 -45.81
CA SER A 138 15.48 33.16 -44.89
C SER A 138 15.35 31.68 -45.25
N ARG A 139 16.45 30.93 -45.12
CA ARG A 139 16.38 29.48 -44.91
C ARG A 139 16.06 29.26 -43.44
N GLY A 140 14.78 29.04 -43.15
CA GLY A 140 14.37 28.50 -41.86
C GLY A 140 15.14 27.21 -41.62
N ILE A 141 16.02 27.20 -40.62
CA ILE A 141 16.67 26.00 -40.14
C ILE A 141 15.54 25.19 -39.48
N ALA A 142 14.96 24.24 -40.22
CA ALA A 142 14.19 23.18 -39.63
C ALA A 142 15.16 22.40 -38.72
N VAL A 143 15.12 22.68 -37.43
CA VAL A 143 15.80 21.84 -36.44
C VAL A 143 15.04 20.53 -36.43
N GLU A 144 15.52 19.55 -37.20
CA GLU A 144 15.02 18.19 -37.16
C GLU A 144 15.21 17.68 -35.72
N SER A 145 14.11 17.62 -34.94
CA SER A 145 14.22 17.22 -33.55
C SER A 145 14.54 15.72 -33.52
N ILE A 146 15.75 15.32 -33.12
CA ILE A 146 16.09 13.90 -33.11
C ILE A 146 15.37 13.24 -31.91
N CYS A 147 14.32 12.47 -32.19
CA CYS A 147 13.64 11.69 -31.14
C CYS A 147 14.52 10.51 -30.72
N GLU A 148 15.24 10.65 -29.62
CA GLU A 148 16.05 9.57 -29.05
C GLU A 148 15.18 8.56 -28.30
N LYS A 149 15.43 7.26 -28.54
CA LYS A 149 14.71 6.19 -27.85
C LYS A 149 15.14 6.15 -26.38
N PRO A 150 14.19 6.11 -25.42
CA PRO A 150 14.54 5.97 -24.02
C PRO A 150 15.25 4.63 -23.78
N TRP A 151 16.13 4.62 -22.78
CA TRP A 151 16.96 3.47 -22.41
C TRP A 151 16.15 2.16 -22.22
N SER A 152 14.95 2.28 -21.65
CA SER A 152 14.00 1.17 -21.43
C SER A 152 12.82 1.23 -22.40
N TYR A 153 13.06 1.50 -23.69
CA TYR A 153 11.99 1.49 -24.69
C TYR A 153 11.42 0.09 -24.92
N VAL A 154 10.09 -0.02 -24.78
CA VAL A 154 9.34 -1.26 -24.96
C VAL A 154 8.31 -1.11 -26.07
N LYS A 155 7.92 -2.22 -26.72
CA LYS A 155 6.94 -2.22 -27.80
C LYS A 155 5.60 -1.63 -27.35
N GLY A 156 4.91 -0.99 -28.28
CA GLY A 156 3.66 -0.26 -28.07
C GLY A 156 2.57 -0.98 -27.26
N THR A 157 2.50 -2.31 -27.39
CA THR A 157 1.49 -3.18 -26.77
C THR A 157 1.87 -3.68 -25.37
N THR A 158 3.14 -3.62 -24.98
CA THR A 158 3.62 -4.26 -23.75
C THR A 158 3.19 -3.48 -22.51
N LEU A 159 3.34 -2.15 -22.50
CA LEU A 159 2.94 -1.29 -21.39
C LEU A 159 1.43 -1.36 -21.10
N PRO A 160 0.54 -1.21 -22.11
CA PRO A 160 -0.89 -1.42 -21.89
C PRO A 160 -1.22 -2.81 -21.33
N ALA A 161 -0.58 -3.87 -21.83
CA ALA A 161 -0.79 -5.22 -21.32
C ALA A 161 -0.37 -5.35 -19.85
N MET A 162 0.78 -4.78 -19.47
CA MET A 162 1.24 -4.75 -18.08
C MET A 162 0.26 -4.01 -17.16
N TRP A 163 -0.21 -2.82 -17.57
CA TRP A 163 -1.20 -2.07 -16.80
C TRP A 163 -2.52 -2.84 -16.64
N HIS A 164 -2.98 -3.56 -17.66
CA HIS A 164 -4.16 -4.43 -17.54
C HIS A 164 -3.94 -5.55 -16.52
N ILE A 165 -2.77 -6.20 -16.53
CA ILE A 165 -2.43 -7.25 -15.57
C ILE A 165 -2.39 -6.66 -14.15
N VAL A 166 -1.67 -5.56 -13.95
CA VAL A 166 -1.55 -4.89 -12.65
C VAL A 166 -2.92 -4.48 -12.12
N TYR A 167 -3.73 -3.85 -12.98
CA TYR A 167 -5.07 -3.38 -12.62
C TYR A 167 -5.98 -4.53 -12.18
N TRP A 168 -6.20 -5.53 -13.04
CA TRP A 168 -7.12 -6.62 -12.72
C TRP A 168 -6.64 -7.49 -11.56
N THR A 169 -5.33 -7.74 -11.46
CA THR A 169 -4.78 -8.47 -10.31
C THR A 169 -5.00 -7.69 -9.03
N SER A 170 -4.75 -6.38 -9.01
CA SER A 170 -4.95 -5.54 -7.83
C SER A 170 -6.42 -5.45 -7.43
N GLN A 171 -7.34 -5.37 -8.40
CA GLN A 171 -8.78 -5.36 -8.15
C GLN A 171 -9.26 -6.67 -7.50
N VAL A 172 -8.89 -7.82 -8.07
CA VAL A 172 -9.25 -9.13 -7.51
C VAL A 172 -8.64 -9.32 -6.13
N LEU A 173 -7.40 -8.89 -5.93
CA LEU A 173 -6.71 -9.08 -4.67
C LEU A 173 -7.31 -8.23 -3.55
N THR A 174 -7.64 -6.97 -3.85
CA THR A 174 -8.21 -6.00 -2.91
C THR A 174 -9.64 -6.34 -2.54
N TRP A 175 -10.49 -6.66 -3.52
CA TRP A 175 -11.93 -6.81 -3.30
C TRP A 175 -12.39 -8.24 -3.05
N LEU A 176 -11.56 -9.25 -3.35
CA LEU A 176 -11.96 -10.66 -3.19
C LEU A 176 -10.99 -11.43 -2.30
N VAL A 177 -9.71 -11.49 -2.68
CA VAL A 177 -8.77 -12.45 -2.08
C VAL A 177 -8.35 -12.04 -0.66
N LEU A 178 -7.91 -10.80 -0.44
CA LEU A 178 -7.45 -10.35 0.88
C LEU A 178 -8.57 -10.36 1.95
N PRO A 179 -9.78 -9.83 1.68
CA PRO A 179 -10.89 -9.88 2.64
C PRO A 179 -11.34 -11.31 2.92
N PHE A 180 -11.34 -12.17 1.91
CA PHE A 180 -11.65 -13.59 2.10
C PHE A 180 -10.64 -14.29 3.00
N ILE A 181 -9.34 -14.11 2.74
CA ILE A 181 -8.27 -14.72 3.53
C ILE A 181 -8.32 -14.24 4.98
N GLN A 182 -8.57 -12.95 5.21
CA GLN A 182 -8.71 -12.38 6.54
C GLN A 182 -9.84 -13.06 7.34
N SER A 183 -11.02 -13.22 6.74
CA SER A 183 -12.16 -13.89 7.39
C SER A 183 -11.94 -15.40 7.54
N TYR A 184 -11.25 -16.04 6.58
CA TYR A 184 -10.94 -17.48 6.62
C TYR A 184 -9.98 -17.85 7.75
N VAL A 185 -8.90 -17.08 7.93
CA VAL A 185 -7.92 -17.31 9.00
C VAL A 185 -8.54 -17.05 10.38
N GLY A 186 -9.50 -16.13 10.47
CA GLY A 186 -10.24 -15.81 11.70
C GLY A 186 -11.45 -16.72 12.00
N ALA A 187 -11.71 -17.75 11.18
CA ALA A 187 -12.84 -18.67 11.37
C ALA A 187 -12.50 -19.81 12.36
N GLY A 188 -13.38 -20.06 13.33
CA GLY A 188 -13.24 -21.14 14.33
C GLY A 188 -13.81 -22.49 13.89
N ASP A 189 -14.34 -22.60 12.68
CA ASP A 189 -14.91 -23.84 12.15
C ASP A 189 -13.84 -24.94 12.01
N PHE A 190 -14.17 -26.16 12.42
CA PHE A 190 -13.23 -27.30 12.37
C PHE A 190 -13.03 -27.86 10.95
N SER A 191 -14.00 -27.67 10.05
CA SER A 191 -13.89 -28.12 8.65
C SER A 191 -13.45 -26.98 7.73
N THR A 192 -12.65 -27.30 6.71
CA THR A 192 -12.23 -26.34 5.66
C THR A 192 -13.43 -25.70 4.96
N LEU A 193 -14.44 -26.50 4.62
CA LEU A 193 -15.69 -26.00 4.03
C LEU A 193 -16.47 -25.07 4.98
N GLY A 194 -16.46 -25.37 6.28
CA GLY A 194 -17.06 -24.51 7.30
C GLY A 194 -16.38 -23.14 7.35
N LYS A 195 -15.05 -23.12 7.32
CA LYS A 195 -14.26 -21.89 7.26
C LYS A 195 -14.53 -21.09 5.98
N ILE A 196 -14.60 -21.74 4.82
CA ILE A 196 -14.94 -21.10 3.54
C ILE A 196 -16.33 -20.49 3.62
N LYS A 197 -17.34 -21.26 4.05
CA LYS A 197 -18.73 -20.79 4.18
C LYS A 197 -18.80 -19.59 5.12
N ARG A 198 -18.13 -19.67 6.28
CA ARG A 198 -18.09 -18.57 7.25
C ARG A 198 -17.45 -17.32 6.65
N ALA A 199 -16.30 -17.47 5.99
CA ALA A 199 -15.59 -16.37 5.35
C ALA A 199 -16.41 -15.71 4.24
N VAL A 200 -17.11 -16.50 3.42
CA VAL A 200 -18.02 -15.98 2.39
C VAL A 200 -19.18 -15.23 3.02
N ILE A 201 -19.84 -15.77 4.06
CA ILE A 201 -20.97 -15.11 4.72
C ILE A 201 -20.54 -13.78 5.35
N GLU A 202 -19.41 -13.74 6.06
CA GLU A 202 -18.93 -12.50 6.69
C GLU A 202 -18.63 -11.41 5.65
N ASN A 203 -18.03 -11.76 4.53
CA ASN A 203 -17.80 -10.83 3.42
C ASN A 203 -19.09 -10.48 2.67
N ALA A 204 -20.01 -11.43 2.46
CA ALA A 204 -21.26 -11.21 1.76
C ALA A 204 -22.21 -10.25 2.50
N VAL A 205 -22.20 -10.25 3.84
CA VAL A 205 -22.95 -9.25 4.62
C VAL A 205 -22.41 -7.84 4.35
N TYR A 206 -21.09 -7.68 4.37
CA TYR A 206 -20.44 -6.39 4.11
C TYR A 206 -20.71 -5.91 2.67
N TYR A 207 -20.37 -6.71 1.66
CA TYR A 207 -20.61 -6.36 0.25
C TYR A 207 -22.09 -6.25 -0.10
N GLY A 208 -22.94 -7.08 0.52
CA GLY A 208 -24.39 -7.01 0.36
C GLY A 208 -24.94 -5.67 0.83
N SER A 209 -24.41 -5.11 1.93
CA SER A 209 -24.81 -3.78 2.40
C SER A 209 -24.42 -2.67 1.42
N TYR A 210 -23.23 -2.72 0.81
CA TYR A 210 -22.84 -1.77 -0.25
C TYR A 210 -23.68 -1.92 -1.50
N LEU A 211 -23.95 -3.16 -1.91
CA LEU A 211 -24.76 -3.45 -3.09
C LEU A 211 -26.20 -2.95 -2.91
N PHE A 212 -26.75 -3.06 -1.69
CA PHE A 212 -28.06 -2.51 -1.37
C PHE A 212 -28.09 -0.97 -1.54
N ILE A 213 -27.12 -0.27 -0.95
CA ILE A 213 -27.01 1.20 -1.09
C ILE A 213 -26.84 1.59 -2.57
N PHE A 214 -25.95 0.91 -3.29
CA PHE A 214 -25.73 1.12 -4.71
C PHE A 214 -26.99 0.86 -5.54
N GLY A 215 -27.74 -0.19 -5.22
CA GLY A 215 -29.02 -0.51 -5.85
C GLY A 215 -30.07 0.59 -5.65
N CYS A 216 -30.20 1.15 -4.44
CA CYS A 216 -31.08 2.29 -4.19
C CYS A 216 -30.69 3.51 -5.05
N LEU A 217 -29.39 3.79 -5.19
CA LEU A 217 -28.91 4.87 -6.05
C LEU A 217 -29.21 4.63 -7.53
N LEU A 218 -29.04 3.39 -8.01
CA LEU A 218 -29.40 3.05 -9.40
C LEU A 218 -30.90 3.18 -9.66
N ILE A 219 -31.75 2.79 -8.71
CA ILE A 219 -33.21 2.98 -8.82
C ILE A 219 -33.54 4.48 -8.90
N TYR A 220 -32.91 5.32 -8.09
CA TYR A 220 -33.08 6.77 -8.15
C TYR A 220 -32.69 7.35 -9.52
N VAL A 221 -31.55 6.92 -10.08
CA VAL A 221 -31.09 7.37 -11.41
C VAL A 221 -32.03 6.87 -12.52
N ALA A 222 -32.48 5.63 -12.45
CA ALA A 222 -33.44 5.07 -13.41
C ALA A 222 -34.80 5.79 -13.35
N ALA A 223 -35.27 6.13 -12.14
CA ALA A 223 -36.49 6.91 -11.93
C ALA A 223 -36.36 8.35 -12.49
N SER A 224 -35.14 8.88 -12.56
CA SER A 224 -34.82 10.17 -13.17
C SER A 224 -34.82 10.15 -14.72
N LYS A 225 -35.33 9.07 -15.34
CA LYS A 225 -35.41 8.85 -16.80
C LYS A 225 -34.06 8.82 -17.53
N ILE A 226 -32.98 8.48 -16.84
CA ILE A 226 -31.67 8.26 -17.47
C ILE A 226 -31.60 6.82 -17.94
N SER A 227 -31.37 6.59 -19.25
CA SER A 227 -31.23 5.23 -19.81
C SER A 227 -29.86 4.65 -19.44
N LEU A 228 -29.85 3.77 -18.43
CA LEU A 228 -28.66 3.07 -17.97
C LEU A 228 -28.41 1.83 -18.84
N ASP A 229 -27.41 1.91 -19.71
CA ASP A 229 -26.88 0.75 -20.44
C ASP A 229 -25.84 -0.02 -19.62
N ILE A 230 -25.65 -1.31 -19.92
CA ILE A 230 -24.66 -2.19 -19.26
C ILE A 230 -23.24 -1.64 -19.43
N GLN A 231 -22.93 -1.03 -20.58
CA GLN A 231 -21.61 -0.42 -20.79
C GLN A 231 -21.40 0.78 -19.87
N GLN A 232 -22.41 1.62 -19.71
CA GLN A 232 -22.36 2.78 -18.80
C GLN A 232 -22.25 2.32 -17.34
N LEU A 233 -22.95 1.26 -16.96
CA LEU A 233 -22.84 0.66 -15.62
C LEU A 233 -21.42 0.13 -15.36
N LYS A 234 -20.80 -0.53 -16.35
CA LYS A 234 -19.40 -0.99 -16.24
C LYS A 234 -18.45 0.18 -16.03
N VAL A 235 -18.60 1.25 -16.82
CA VAL A 235 -17.77 2.46 -16.70
C VAL A 235 -17.99 3.10 -15.33
N LEU A 236 -19.24 3.22 -14.87
CA LEU A 236 -19.58 3.75 -13.55
C LEU A 236 -18.90 2.96 -12.42
N LEU A 237 -18.93 1.63 -12.47
CA LEU A 237 -18.31 0.77 -11.46
C LEU A 237 -16.77 0.90 -11.44
N ILE A 238 -16.14 0.97 -12.62
CA ILE A 238 -14.69 1.20 -12.72
C ILE A 238 -14.33 2.57 -12.14
N THR A 239 -15.06 3.62 -12.53
CA THR A 239 -14.87 4.97 -12.03
C THR A 239 -15.08 5.03 -10.52
N ALA A 240 -16.14 4.42 -9.98
CA ALA A 240 -16.42 4.41 -8.55
C ALA A 240 -15.30 3.72 -7.75
N SER A 241 -14.79 2.57 -8.22
CA SER A 241 -13.66 1.88 -7.58
C SER A 241 -12.39 2.74 -7.57
N ASN A 242 -12.11 3.43 -8.69
CA ASN A 242 -10.96 4.33 -8.78
C ASN A 242 -11.12 5.58 -7.88
N THR A 243 -12.32 6.15 -7.81
CA THR A 243 -12.64 7.27 -6.92
C THR A 243 -12.46 6.89 -5.45
N TRP A 244 -12.80 5.67 -5.06
CA TRP A 244 -12.53 5.17 -3.71
C TRP A 244 -11.03 5.17 -3.39
N GLY A 245 -10.20 4.69 -4.32
CA GLY A 245 -8.74 4.73 -4.19
C GLY A 245 -8.19 6.14 -4.09
N LEU A 246 -8.65 7.06 -4.95
CA LEU A 246 -8.25 8.47 -4.93
C LEU A 246 -8.68 9.18 -3.64
N PHE A 247 -9.90 8.91 -3.16
CA PHE A 247 -10.39 9.45 -1.89
C PHE A 247 -9.50 9.01 -0.72
N LEU A 248 -9.14 7.73 -0.64
CA LEU A 248 -8.21 7.23 0.37
C LEU A 248 -6.82 7.85 0.21
N LEU A 249 -6.33 8.01 -1.02
CA LEU A 249 -5.04 8.65 -1.29
C LEU A 249 -5.03 10.10 -0.79
N VAL A 250 -6.06 10.89 -1.10
CA VAL A 250 -6.16 12.28 -0.63
C VAL A 250 -6.14 12.35 0.91
N LEU A 251 -6.91 11.50 1.59
CA LEU A 251 -6.94 11.47 3.06
C LEU A 251 -5.62 11.02 3.68
N LEU A 252 -5.02 9.94 3.17
CA LEU A 252 -3.82 9.34 3.73
C LEU A 252 -2.55 10.13 3.37
N LEU A 253 -2.46 10.63 2.15
CA LEU A 253 -1.32 11.43 1.69
C LEU A 253 -1.26 12.74 2.46
N GLY A 254 -2.39 13.43 2.66
CA GLY A 254 -2.42 14.68 3.43
C GLY A 254 -1.86 14.51 4.84
N TYR A 255 -2.26 13.45 5.54
CA TYR A 255 -1.68 13.10 6.84
C TYR A 255 -0.19 12.75 6.74
N GLY A 256 0.20 11.93 5.75
CA GLY A 256 1.57 11.48 5.55
C GLY A 256 2.56 12.63 5.29
N LEU A 257 2.16 13.63 4.49
CA LEU A 257 2.97 14.80 4.15
C LEU A 257 3.32 15.65 5.39
N VAL A 258 2.49 15.62 6.44
CA VAL A 258 2.70 16.41 7.66
C VAL A 258 3.26 15.57 8.81
N GLU A 259 2.69 14.40 9.05
CA GLU A 259 3.04 13.61 10.23
C GLU A 259 4.38 12.87 10.06
N VAL A 260 4.78 12.46 8.85
CA VAL A 260 6.07 11.78 8.65
C VAL A 260 7.25 12.69 8.97
N PRO A 261 7.36 13.93 8.42
CA PRO A 261 8.43 14.84 8.80
C PRO A 261 8.36 15.25 10.28
N ARG A 262 7.16 15.54 10.80
CA ARG A 262 6.96 15.89 12.22
C ARG A 262 7.40 14.77 13.16
N GLY A 263 7.00 13.54 12.87
CA GLY A 263 7.35 12.35 13.62
C GLY A 263 8.85 12.13 13.64
N LEU A 264 9.54 12.37 12.52
CA LEU A 264 10.99 12.26 12.43
C LEU A 264 11.71 13.37 13.20
N TRP A 265 11.21 14.60 13.15
CA TRP A 265 11.71 15.72 13.96
C TRP A 265 11.59 15.43 15.46
N HIS A 266 10.44 14.94 15.91
CA HIS A 266 10.23 14.56 17.31
C HIS A 266 11.04 13.32 17.71
N ALA A 267 11.29 12.39 16.79
CA ALA A 267 12.16 11.25 17.03
C ALA A 267 13.64 11.63 17.16
N ALA A 268 14.03 12.85 16.81
CA ALA A 268 15.38 13.37 17.07
C ALA A 268 15.55 13.89 18.51
N ASP A 269 14.46 14.14 19.25
CA ASP A 269 14.50 14.52 20.66
C ASP A 269 14.38 13.27 21.54
N ASN A 270 15.54 12.82 22.07
CA ASN A 270 15.62 11.62 22.89
C ASN A 270 14.85 11.75 24.20
N ALA A 271 14.84 12.93 24.84
CA ALA A 271 14.17 13.15 26.12
C ALA A 271 12.65 13.06 25.96
N ARG A 272 12.10 13.74 24.93
CA ARG A 272 10.70 13.61 24.58
C ARG A 272 10.34 12.17 24.19
N CYS A 273 11.18 11.52 23.37
CA CYS A 273 10.92 10.16 22.93
C CYS A 273 10.90 9.17 24.11
N MET A 274 11.77 9.36 25.10
CA MET A 274 11.80 8.57 26.33
C MET A 274 10.51 8.76 27.14
N ALA A 275 10.10 10.00 27.41
CA ALA A 275 8.85 10.29 28.13
C ALA A 275 7.61 9.70 27.44
N GLN A 276 7.51 9.85 26.12
CA GLN A 276 6.44 9.24 25.32
C GLN A 276 6.48 7.70 25.37
N THR A 277 7.67 7.11 25.38
CA THR A 277 7.84 5.66 25.45
C THR A 277 7.39 5.13 26.80
N TYR A 278 7.72 5.78 27.91
CA TYR A 278 7.23 5.39 29.24
C TYR A 278 5.71 5.45 29.37
N PHE A 279 5.07 6.51 28.84
CA PHE A 279 3.62 6.61 28.84
C PHE A 279 2.96 5.51 27.99
N LYS A 280 3.51 5.22 26.81
CA LYS A 280 3.00 4.13 25.97
C LYS A 280 3.25 2.76 26.61
N LEU A 281 4.37 2.61 27.31
CA LEU A 281 4.71 1.38 28.01
C LEU A 281 3.70 1.13 29.12
N SER A 282 3.42 2.09 30.01
CA SER A 282 2.42 1.89 31.06
C SER A 282 1.05 1.49 30.49
N LYS A 283 0.58 2.16 29.44
CA LYS A 283 -0.68 1.79 28.76
C LYS A 283 -0.64 0.37 28.19
N LEU A 284 0.43 0.01 27.50
CA LEU A 284 0.60 -1.31 26.90
C LEU A 284 0.77 -2.42 27.96
N SER A 285 1.27 -2.08 29.16
CA SER A 285 1.31 -3.02 30.29
C SER A 285 -0.09 -3.46 30.68
N THR A 286 -1.01 -2.51 30.78
CA THR A 286 -2.41 -2.78 31.11
C THR A 286 -3.08 -3.60 30.01
N GLU A 287 -2.92 -3.22 28.73
CA GLU A 287 -3.47 -3.99 27.60
C GLU A 287 -2.90 -5.42 27.52
N LYS A 288 -1.63 -5.59 27.90
CA LYS A 288 -0.99 -6.91 27.96
C LYS A 288 -1.59 -7.76 29.08
N GLN A 289 -1.84 -7.17 30.25
CA GLN A 289 -2.43 -7.86 31.39
C GLN A 289 -3.88 -8.26 31.09
N GLU A 290 -4.69 -7.35 30.56
CA GLU A 290 -6.07 -7.61 30.11
C GLU A 290 -6.11 -8.75 29.08
N ALA A 291 -5.24 -8.72 28.07
CA ALA A 291 -5.17 -9.80 27.08
C ALA A 291 -4.71 -11.16 27.67
N ALA A 292 -3.97 -11.16 28.78
CA ALA A 292 -3.57 -12.38 29.47
C ALA A 292 -4.73 -12.95 30.30
N GLU A 293 -5.46 -12.08 31.00
CA GLU A 293 -6.68 -12.42 31.75
C GLU A 293 -7.78 -12.95 30.82
N ASP A 294 -8.06 -12.26 29.72
CA ASP A 294 -9.00 -12.71 28.67
C ASP A 294 -8.67 -14.12 28.14
N LEU A 295 -7.37 -14.43 28.02
CA LEU A 295 -6.93 -15.74 27.59
C LEU A 295 -7.16 -16.78 28.68
N GLU A 296 -6.86 -16.47 29.93
CA GLU A 296 -7.09 -17.34 31.08
C GLU A 296 -8.58 -17.69 31.24
N ASP A 297 -9.48 -16.71 31.14
CA ASP A 297 -10.93 -16.91 31.17
C ASP A 297 -11.40 -17.90 30.09
N VAL A 298 -10.89 -17.75 28.87
CA VAL A 298 -11.23 -18.65 27.76
C VAL A 298 -10.68 -20.05 28.00
N LEU A 299 -9.49 -20.16 28.59
CA LEU A 299 -8.87 -21.44 28.88
C LEU A 299 -9.58 -22.18 30.02
N GLU A 300 -10.10 -21.46 31.01
CA GLU A 300 -10.96 -22.04 32.04
C GLU A 300 -12.25 -22.60 31.42
N GLU A 301 -12.86 -21.86 30.47
CA GLU A 301 -14.03 -22.33 29.71
C GLU A 301 -13.71 -23.61 28.91
N VAL A 302 -12.53 -23.68 28.29
CA VAL A 302 -12.03 -24.88 27.58
C VAL A 302 -11.84 -26.05 28.56
N LYS A 303 -11.25 -25.81 29.74
CA LYS A 303 -11.04 -26.83 30.77
C LYS A 303 -12.36 -27.40 31.27
N ARG A 304 -13.33 -26.53 31.58
CA ARG A 304 -14.68 -26.93 32.00
C ARG A 304 -15.35 -27.82 30.96
N ILE A 305 -15.28 -27.45 29.68
CA ILE A 305 -15.87 -28.24 28.59
C ILE A 305 -15.12 -29.56 28.38
N SER A 306 -13.79 -29.59 28.54
CA SER A 306 -13.01 -30.82 28.47
C SER A 306 -13.41 -31.82 29.55
N ASN A 307 -13.76 -31.36 30.76
CA ASN A 307 -14.18 -32.22 31.86
C ASN A 307 -15.59 -32.77 31.65
N VAL A 308 -16.51 -31.97 31.10
CA VAL A 308 -17.89 -32.40 30.80
C VAL A 308 -17.95 -33.41 29.65
N VAL A 309 -17.10 -33.26 28.63
CA VAL A 309 -17.12 -34.12 27.43
C VAL A 309 -16.25 -35.36 27.64
N ARG A 310 -16.87 -36.50 28.00
CA ARG A 310 -16.18 -37.79 28.15
C ARG A 310 -15.48 -38.26 26.86
N TYR A 311 -14.50 -39.15 27.01
CA TYR A 311 -13.63 -39.65 25.92
C TYR A 311 -14.39 -40.33 24.78
N ASN A 312 -15.49 -41.03 25.07
CA ASN A 312 -16.31 -41.73 24.08
C ASN A 312 -17.28 -40.84 23.28
N HIS A 313 -17.38 -39.54 23.58
CA HIS A 313 -18.38 -38.70 22.93
C HIS A 313 -17.95 -38.26 21.51
N PRO A 314 -18.83 -38.26 20.50
CA PRO A 314 -18.49 -37.86 19.11
C PRO A 314 -17.93 -36.44 18.97
N VAL A 315 -18.24 -35.55 19.91
CA VAL A 315 -17.74 -34.16 19.93
C VAL A 315 -16.34 -34.03 20.55
N ARG A 316 -15.82 -35.07 21.20
CA ARG A 316 -14.50 -35.06 21.85
C ARG A 316 -13.38 -34.71 20.87
N LYS A 317 -13.48 -35.16 19.62
CA LYS A 317 -12.51 -34.83 18.57
C LYS A 317 -12.32 -33.32 18.38
N TYR A 318 -13.40 -32.55 18.47
CA TYR A 318 -13.36 -31.10 18.32
C TYR A 318 -12.77 -30.41 19.56
N VAL A 319 -13.05 -30.93 20.76
CA VAL A 319 -12.42 -30.47 22.01
C VAL A 319 -10.91 -30.73 21.97
N SER A 320 -10.48 -31.90 21.52
CA SER A 320 -9.06 -32.22 21.35
C SER A 320 -8.36 -31.28 20.36
N GLU A 321 -9.03 -30.92 19.26
CA GLU A 321 -8.50 -29.93 18.30
C GLU A 321 -8.34 -28.54 18.93
N ILE A 322 -9.30 -28.11 19.77
CA ILE A 322 -9.21 -26.86 20.54
C ILE A 322 -8.01 -26.90 21.49
N ILE A 323 -7.85 -27.99 22.26
CA ILE A 323 -6.75 -28.14 23.23
C ILE A 323 -5.39 -28.08 22.52
N GLN A 324 -5.28 -28.58 21.29
CA GLN A 324 -4.05 -28.48 20.50
C GLN A 324 -3.68 -27.03 20.13
N LYS A 325 -4.65 -26.11 20.11
CA LYS A 325 -4.42 -24.68 19.84
C LYS A 325 -4.04 -23.88 21.10
N CYS A 326 -4.16 -24.47 22.28
CA CYS A 326 -3.72 -23.84 23.52
C CYS A 326 -2.18 -23.72 23.58
N PRO A 327 -1.63 -22.70 24.26
CA PRO A 327 -0.18 -22.58 24.50
C PRO A 327 0.40 -23.82 25.20
N GLU A 328 1.61 -24.24 24.82
CA GLU A 328 2.26 -25.44 25.37
C GLU A 328 2.41 -25.40 26.90
N GLU A 329 2.74 -24.22 27.44
CA GLU A 329 2.90 -23.98 28.89
C GLU A 329 1.65 -24.32 29.72
N LEU A 330 0.46 -24.27 29.12
CA LEU A 330 -0.80 -24.53 29.80
C LEU A 330 -1.48 -25.84 29.39
N ARG A 331 -1.03 -26.44 28.28
CA ARG A 331 -1.46 -27.77 27.85
C ARG A 331 -1.09 -28.83 28.89
N SER A 332 0.08 -28.70 29.51
CA SER A 332 0.57 -29.57 30.60
C SER A 332 -0.29 -29.47 31.86
N LYS A 333 -0.73 -28.26 32.25
CA LYS A 333 -1.62 -28.03 33.40
C LYS A 333 -3.03 -28.57 33.18
N MET A 334 -3.50 -28.60 31.93
CA MET A 334 -4.79 -29.21 31.56
C MET A 334 -4.73 -30.74 31.56
N SER A 335 -3.59 -31.36 31.19
CA SER A 335 -3.44 -32.81 31.21
C SER A 335 -3.26 -33.39 32.63
N GLN A 336 -2.68 -32.62 33.56
CA GLN A 336 -2.39 -33.10 34.93
C GLN A 336 -3.63 -33.25 35.83
N GLY A 337 -4.78 -32.69 35.46
CA GLY A 337 -6.00 -32.73 36.29
C GLY A 337 -7.02 -33.80 35.89
N MET A 338 -6.66 -34.74 35.01
CA MET A 338 -7.61 -35.68 34.40
C MET A 338 -7.64 -37.06 35.10
N ASP A 339 -6.71 -37.33 36.02
CA ASP A 339 -6.47 -38.68 36.55
C ASP A 339 -7.18 -38.99 37.88
N ASP A 340 -7.71 -37.99 38.61
CA ASP A 340 -8.17 -38.15 40.01
C ASP A 340 -9.66 -37.77 40.30
N TYR A 341 -10.58 -37.86 39.33
CA TYR A 341 -12.01 -37.57 39.63
C TYR A 341 -12.77 -38.85 40.00
N GLU A 342 -12.84 -39.16 41.30
CA GLU A 342 -13.79 -40.14 41.84
C GLU A 342 -15.24 -39.66 41.66
N ASP A 343 -16.12 -40.61 41.30
CA ASP A 343 -17.57 -40.42 41.13
C ASP A 343 -18.22 -39.96 42.44
N TYR A 344 -18.41 -38.65 42.61
CA TYR A 344 -19.47 -38.13 43.48
C TYR A 344 -20.62 -37.69 42.58
N GLU A 345 -21.67 -38.52 42.53
CA GLU A 345 -22.91 -38.27 41.80
C GLU A 345 -23.67 -37.09 42.47
N SER A 346 -23.22 -35.86 42.23
CA SER A 346 -23.97 -34.67 42.64
C SER A 346 -25.12 -34.44 41.66
N ASN A 347 -26.33 -34.46 42.21
CA ASN A 347 -27.63 -34.46 41.54
C ASN A 347 -27.98 -33.17 40.75
N ASP A 348 -26.99 -32.40 40.29
CA ASP A 348 -27.20 -31.13 39.59
C ASP A 348 -27.25 -31.34 38.06
N ARG A 349 -28.30 -32.02 37.61
CA ARG A 349 -28.58 -32.33 36.20
C ARG A 349 -29.00 -31.12 35.35
N SER A 350 -28.91 -29.88 35.86
CA SER A 350 -29.44 -28.70 35.17
C SER A 350 -28.41 -27.84 34.40
N SER A 351 -27.10 -27.93 34.69
CA SER A 351 -26.09 -27.01 34.10
C SER A 351 -24.96 -27.64 33.26
N ASN A 352 -24.85 -28.97 33.19
CA ASN A 352 -23.79 -29.68 32.45
C ASN A 352 -24.28 -30.32 31.14
N ALA A 353 -25.11 -29.60 30.38
CA ALA A 353 -25.51 -30.07 29.05
C ALA A 353 -24.28 -30.12 28.12
N VAL A 354 -24.11 -31.24 27.42
CA VAL A 354 -23.02 -31.42 26.45
C VAL A 354 -23.09 -30.30 25.41
N PRO A 355 -22.01 -29.54 25.17
CA PRO A 355 -22.04 -28.39 24.29
C PRO A 355 -22.29 -28.81 22.83
N SER A 356 -23.12 -28.02 22.16
CA SER A 356 -23.37 -28.17 20.73
C SER A 356 -22.13 -27.85 19.90
N LYS A 357 -22.05 -28.40 18.68
CA LYS A 357 -20.97 -28.09 17.72
C LYS A 357 -20.80 -26.58 17.49
N ASN A 358 -21.89 -25.82 17.43
CA ASN A 358 -21.84 -24.37 17.21
C ASN A 358 -21.25 -23.60 18.41
N GLN A 359 -21.56 -24.03 19.64
CA GLN A 359 -20.92 -23.47 20.84
C GLN A 359 -19.41 -23.74 20.83
N LEU A 360 -19.01 -24.94 20.40
CA LEU A 360 -17.61 -25.33 20.33
C LEU A 360 -16.84 -24.58 19.24
N VAL A 361 -17.48 -24.29 18.09
CA VAL A 361 -16.93 -23.40 17.05
C VAL A 361 -16.75 -21.97 17.56
N LYS A 362 -17.72 -21.44 18.32
CA LYS A 362 -17.61 -20.11 18.94
C LYS A 362 -16.47 -20.06 19.95
N LEU A 363 -16.34 -21.09 20.80
CA LEU A 363 -15.24 -21.20 21.76
C LEU A 363 -13.88 -21.27 21.05
N HIS A 364 -13.76 -22.11 20.03
CA HIS A 364 -12.53 -22.21 19.25
C HIS A 364 -12.14 -20.87 18.63
N ARG A 365 -13.12 -20.12 18.08
CA ARG A 365 -12.90 -18.78 17.55
C ARG A 365 -12.44 -17.79 18.64
N LYS A 366 -13.06 -17.84 19.82
CA LYS A 366 -12.72 -17.00 20.98
C LYS A 366 -11.28 -17.30 21.43
N LEU A 367 -10.91 -18.57 21.54
CA LEU A 367 -9.56 -19.01 21.88
C LEU A 367 -8.52 -18.55 20.86
N ILE A 368 -8.76 -18.76 19.56
CA ILE A 368 -7.83 -18.32 18.51
C ILE A 368 -7.56 -16.81 18.64
N ARG A 369 -8.60 -16.00 18.84
CA ARG A 369 -8.46 -14.55 19.00
C ARG A 369 -7.71 -14.18 20.27
N ALA A 370 -8.07 -14.77 21.41
CA ALA A 370 -7.41 -14.49 22.69
C ALA A 370 -5.91 -14.83 22.63
N VAL A 371 -5.55 -16.00 22.09
CA VAL A 371 -4.15 -16.42 21.90
C VAL A 371 -3.40 -15.45 20.97
N GLN A 372 -4.02 -15.04 19.86
CA GLN A 372 -3.41 -14.08 18.95
C GLN A 372 -3.22 -12.70 19.59
N THR A 373 -4.21 -12.21 20.33
CA THR A 373 -4.15 -10.93 21.04
C THR A 373 -3.07 -10.94 22.11
N GLN A 374 -3.04 -11.95 22.98
CA GLN A 374 -2.00 -12.11 24.01
C GLN A 374 -0.60 -12.16 23.40
N LYS A 375 -0.43 -12.92 22.32
CA LYS A 375 0.87 -13.00 21.64
C LYS A 375 1.27 -11.67 21.02
N ARG A 376 0.32 -10.96 20.42
CA ARG A 376 0.53 -9.63 19.83
C ARG A 376 0.96 -8.62 20.89
N THR A 377 0.20 -8.51 21.99
CA THR A 377 0.49 -7.54 23.07
C THR A 377 1.81 -7.87 23.76
N ASN A 378 2.13 -9.16 23.96
CA ASN A 378 3.42 -9.58 24.53
C ASN A 378 4.61 -9.19 23.62
N VAL A 379 4.50 -9.40 22.30
CA VAL A 379 5.55 -8.98 21.36
C VAL A 379 5.67 -7.46 21.29
N GLN A 380 4.55 -6.73 21.23
CA GLN A 380 4.54 -5.26 21.24
C GLN A 380 5.18 -4.72 22.52
N TRP A 381 4.86 -5.31 23.68
CA TRP A 381 5.45 -4.97 24.97
C TRP A 381 6.97 -5.13 24.95
N ARG A 382 7.47 -6.28 24.47
CA ARG A 382 8.90 -6.54 24.38
C ARG A 382 9.62 -5.53 23.50
N ILE A 383 9.08 -5.24 22.31
CA ILE A 383 9.67 -4.26 21.37
C ILE A 383 9.68 -2.86 22.00
N LEU A 384 8.59 -2.46 22.66
CA LEU A 384 8.49 -1.14 23.29
C LEU A 384 9.39 -1.01 24.51
N MET A 385 9.51 -2.07 25.32
CA MET A 385 10.42 -2.14 26.46
C MET A 385 11.88 -2.02 25.99
N GLU A 386 12.30 -2.79 24.98
CA GLU A 386 13.67 -2.70 24.43
C GLU A 386 13.96 -1.29 23.90
N ARG A 387 12.99 -0.65 23.24
CA ARG A 387 13.11 0.75 22.83
C ARG A 387 13.27 1.71 24.02
N GLY A 388 12.52 1.50 25.09
CA GLY A 388 12.63 2.29 26.33
C GLY A 388 14.02 2.18 26.95
N LEU A 389 14.50 0.95 27.15
CA LEU A 389 15.84 0.66 27.68
C LEU A 389 16.95 1.24 26.79
N HIS A 390 16.80 1.16 25.47
CA HIS A 390 17.74 1.77 24.54
C HIS A 390 17.79 3.30 24.69
N LEU A 391 16.64 3.98 24.79
CA LEU A 391 16.59 5.43 24.98
C LEU A 391 17.19 5.84 26.33
N GLU A 392 16.99 5.06 27.39
CA GLU A 392 17.59 5.30 28.70
C GLU A 392 19.12 5.17 28.65
N ASN A 393 19.64 4.13 27.97
CA ASN A 393 21.07 3.99 27.69
C ASN A 393 21.62 5.20 26.93
N VAL A 394 20.90 5.71 25.92
CA VAL A 394 21.33 6.91 25.18
C VAL A 394 21.36 8.13 26.10
N ALA A 395 20.33 8.34 26.93
CA ALA A 395 20.26 9.48 27.84
C ALA A 395 21.39 9.47 28.88
N LYS A 396 21.70 8.30 29.48
CA LYS A 396 22.82 8.13 30.42
C LYS A 396 24.19 8.33 29.77
N ASN A 397 24.37 7.88 28.52
CA ASN A 397 25.62 8.05 27.82
C ASN A 397 25.84 9.49 27.29
N ASP A 398 24.77 10.22 26.96
CA ASP A 398 24.87 11.62 26.52
C ASP A 398 25.29 12.55 27.67
N THR A 399 24.96 12.22 28.92
CA THR A 399 25.43 12.95 30.11
C THR A 399 26.85 12.57 30.55
N SER A 400 27.37 11.43 30.10
CA SER A 400 28.72 10.96 30.47
C SER A 400 29.81 11.72 29.70
N MET A 401 30.87 12.13 30.41
CA MET A 401 32.00 12.88 29.80
C MET A 401 32.94 11.99 28.98
N ASP A 402 32.92 10.67 29.21
CA ASP A 402 33.95 9.76 28.73
C ASP A 402 33.83 9.39 27.23
N ARG A 403 32.82 9.90 26.50
CA ARG A 403 32.59 9.61 25.05
C ARG A 403 32.73 8.12 24.70
N TYR A 404 32.35 7.29 25.66
CA TYR A 404 32.52 5.84 25.61
C TYR A 404 31.16 5.22 25.92
N TRP A 405 30.67 4.42 24.97
CA TRP A 405 29.36 3.78 25.11
C TRP A 405 29.39 2.69 26.18
N ARG A 406 28.66 2.89 27.28
CA ARG A 406 28.37 1.85 28.27
C ARG A 406 26.95 1.31 28.07
N GLU A 407 26.83 0.00 27.92
CA GLU A 407 25.55 -0.69 27.72
C GLU A 407 25.14 -1.32 29.04
N GLU A 408 24.31 -0.62 29.81
CA GLU A 408 23.80 -1.10 31.11
C GLU A 408 22.72 -2.17 30.90
N PHE A 409 21.92 -2.00 29.86
CA PHE A 409 20.93 -2.97 29.41
C PHE A 409 21.35 -3.53 28.04
N PRO A 410 21.97 -4.73 27.98
CA PRO A 410 22.41 -5.31 26.71
C PRO A 410 21.21 -5.67 25.83
N SER A 411 21.27 -5.25 24.57
CA SER A 411 20.32 -5.70 23.55
C SER A 411 20.38 -7.23 23.43
N THR A 412 19.21 -7.89 23.46
CA THR A 412 19.08 -9.35 23.33
C THR A 412 19.35 -9.85 21.90
N ALA A 413 19.62 -8.96 20.95
CA ALA A 413 19.85 -9.32 19.55
C ALA A 413 21.29 -9.83 19.32
N GLU A 414 21.41 -11.06 18.84
CA GLU A 414 22.69 -11.60 18.38
C GLU A 414 23.24 -10.76 17.22
N ARG A 415 24.34 -10.05 17.46
CA ARG A 415 25.00 -9.23 16.43
C ARG A 415 25.98 -10.06 15.61
N ASN A 416 25.85 -9.97 14.27
CA ASN A 416 26.79 -10.54 13.30
C ASN A 416 28.24 -10.07 13.56
N ALA A 417 29.22 -10.91 13.26
CA ALA A 417 30.65 -10.62 13.49
C ALA A 417 31.12 -9.29 12.86
N VAL A 418 30.60 -8.96 11.68
CA VAL A 418 30.87 -7.69 10.96
C VAL A 418 30.34 -6.47 11.73
N SER A 419 29.17 -6.60 12.37
CA SER A 419 28.60 -5.57 13.24
C SER A 419 29.40 -5.37 14.53
N LYS A 420 30.04 -6.42 15.04
CA LYS A 420 30.93 -6.31 16.20
C LYS A 420 32.25 -5.61 15.84
N PHE A 421 32.79 -5.89 14.63
CA PHE A 421 34.06 -5.34 14.17
C PHE A 421 33.96 -3.85 13.78
N LEU A 422 32.90 -3.43 13.09
CA LEU A 422 32.72 -2.03 12.65
C LEU A 422 32.24 -1.07 13.77
N CYS A 423 31.88 -1.60 14.94
CA CYS A 423 31.11 -0.87 15.94
C CYS A 423 31.86 -0.81 17.28
N THR A 424 33.02 -0.14 17.28
CA THR A 424 33.77 0.24 18.49
C THR A 424 32.89 1.04 19.46
N PRO A 425 33.04 0.91 20.79
CA PRO A 425 32.22 1.64 21.76
C PRO A 425 32.21 3.17 21.55
N SER A 426 33.32 3.77 21.11
CA SER A 426 33.38 5.20 20.81
C SER A 426 32.60 5.58 19.55
N THR A 427 32.57 4.72 18.51
CA THR A 427 31.78 4.99 17.29
C THR A 427 30.28 4.86 17.58
N LYS A 428 29.89 3.92 18.46
CA LYS A 428 28.51 3.82 18.96
C LYS A 428 28.05 5.09 19.66
N TRP A 429 28.89 5.66 20.53
CA TRP A 429 28.54 6.89 21.24
C TRP A 429 28.27 8.04 20.26
N TRP A 430 29.19 8.27 19.30
CA TRP A 430 29.00 9.30 18.28
C TRP A 430 27.75 9.06 17.44
N TRP A 431 27.51 7.81 17.05
CA TRP A 431 26.35 7.44 16.25
C TRP A 431 25.03 7.73 16.98
N PHE A 432 24.83 7.15 18.17
CA PHE A 432 23.55 7.23 18.88
C PHE A 432 23.30 8.59 19.53
N CYS A 433 24.33 9.22 20.11
CA CYS A 433 24.16 10.47 20.85
C CYS A 433 24.14 11.71 19.94
N LYS A 434 24.92 11.74 18.84
CA LYS A 434 25.07 12.95 18.00
C LYS A 434 24.61 12.78 16.55
N ILE A 435 25.09 11.75 15.84
CA ILE A 435 24.82 11.60 14.39
C ILE A 435 23.35 11.25 14.13
N GLN A 436 22.78 10.30 14.87
CA GLN A 436 21.40 9.85 14.72
C GLN A 436 20.36 10.96 14.92
N PRO A 437 20.38 11.76 16.01
CA PRO A 437 19.43 12.86 16.15
C PRO A 437 19.65 13.94 15.08
N PHE A 438 20.90 14.22 14.69
CA PHE A 438 21.20 15.16 13.61
C PHE A 438 20.64 14.67 12.26
N SER A 439 20.91 13.42 11.87
CA SER A 439 20.45 12.85 10.61
C SER A 439 18.93 12.79 10.52
N ARG A 440 18.24 12.50 11.63
CA ARG A 440 16.77 12.57 11.72
C ARG A 440 16.25 13.99 11.50
N ARG A 441 16.90 15.02 12.06
CA ARG A 441 16.51 16.42 11.81
C ARG A 441 16.72 16.84 10.36
N THR A 442 17.88 16.54 9.78
CA THR A 442 18.17 16.85 8.37
C THR A 442 17.17 16.18 7.44
N LEU A 443 16.93 14.88 7.63
CA LEU A 443 15.95 14.14 6.84
C LEU A 443 14.53 14.68 7.03
N ALA A 444 14.16 15.11 8.25
CA ALA A 444 12.87 15.76 8.48
C ALA A 444 12.72 17.05 7.68
N VAL A 445 13.75 17.91 7.64
CA VAL A 445 13.75 19.14 6.83
C VAL A 445 13.63 18.81 5.33
N CYS A 446 14.39 17.84 4.84
CA CYS A 446 14.28 17.39 3.44
C CYS A 446 12.86 16.91 3.11
N LEU A 447 12.24 16.14 4.01
CA LEU A 447 10.87 15.66 3.82
C LEU A 447 9.83 16.78 3.89
N VAL A 448 10.02 17.80 4.74
CA VAL A 448 9.17 19.01 4.73
C VAL A 448 9.27 19.72 3.39
N LEU A 449 10.48 19.90 2.85
CA LEU A 449 10.66 20.53 1.53
C LEU A 449 10.00 19.72 0.42
N LEU A 450 10.13 18.38 0.44
CA LEU A 450 9.44 17.51 -0.50
C LEU A 450 7.92 17.61 -0.35
N SER A 451 7.39 17.68 0.87
CA SER A 451 5.96 17.88 1.10
C SER A 451 5.47 19.21 0.55
N ILE A 452 6.23 20.30 0.74
CA ILE A 452 5.92 21.60 0.15
C ILE A 452 5.96 21.52 -1.38
N MET A 453 6.95 20.85 -1.96
CA MET A 453 7.05 20.67 -3.40
C MET A 453 5.87 19.90 -3.98
N VAL A 454 5.40 18.84 -3.30
CA VAL A 454 4.22 18.09 -3.73
C VAL A 454 2.96 18.96 -3.69
N VAL A 455 2.75 19.71 -2.60
CA VAL A 455 1.60 20.64 -2.53
C VAL A 455 1.71 21.72 -3.60
N TRP A 456 2.91 22.27 -3.80
CA TRP A 456 3.18 23.28 -4.81
C TRP A 456 2.94 22.76 -6.23
N SER A 457 3.37 21.54 -6.56
CA SER A 457 3.12 20.94 -7.88
C SER A 457 1.62 20.77 -8.13
N GLU A 458 0.85 20.36 -7.13
CA GLU A 458 -0.60 20.24 -7.25
C GLU A 458 -1.28 21.62 -7.42
N CYS A 459 -0.83 22.65 -6.69
CA CYS A 459 -1.40 23.99 -6.83
C CYS A 459 -1.05 24.67 -8.16
N THR A 460 0.15 24.43 -8.69
CA THR A 460 0.64 25.09 -9.92
C THR A 460 0.20 24.39 -11.20
N PHE A 461 -0.08 23.08 -11.14
CA PHE A 461 -0.54 22.31 -12.31
C PHE A 461 -1.84 22.85 -12.92
N PHE A 462 -2.70 23.50 -12.12
CA PHE A 462 -3.95 24.10 -12.59
C PHE A 462 -3.81 25.51 -13.17
N ASN A 463 -2.61 26.11 -13.15
CA ASN A 463 -2.39 27.47 -13.63
C ASN A 463 -1.78 27.47 -15.03
N GLU A 464 -2.64 27.47 -16.05
CA GLU A 464 -2.25 27.43 -17.47
C GLU A 464 -1.53 28.72 -17.92
N ASN A 465 -1.74 29.85 -17.21
CA ASN A 465 -1.04 31.12 -17.44
C ASN A 465 -0.75 31.84 -16.10
N PRO A 466 0.43 31.64 -15.48
CA PRO A 466 0.79 32.38 -14.29
C PRO A 466 0.97 33.87 -14.61
N VAL A 467 0.12 34.72 -14.02
CA VAL A 467 0.30 36.16 -14.01
C VAL A 467 1.48 36.47 -13.09
N LEU A 468 2.58 36.94 -13.67
CA LEU A 468 3.76 37.44 -12.96
C LEU A 468 3.56 38.89 -12.50
#